data_AF-A0A1F8DQG0-F1
#
_entry.id   AF-A0A1F8DQG0-F1
#
_cell.length_a   1.000
_cell.length_b   1.000
_cell.length_c   1.000
_cell.angle_alpha   90.00
_cell.angle_beta   90.00
_cell.angle_gamma   90.00
#
_symmetry.space_group_name_H-M   'P 1'
#
loop_
_entity.id
_entity.type
_entity.pdbx_description
1 polymer ?
#
loop_
_entity_poly.entity_id
_entity_poly.type
_entity_poly.pdbx_seq_one_letter_code
_entity_poly.pdbx_strand_id
1 'polypeptide(L)'
;MEFNKQKFSLAASGTMGIIYLVCAIFSYFWPDLVIKVFGYLVHAVNLEKFVGGAQMTFTGFIIGLIQILVYSYIFSWIFVSLYNWLLKR
;
A
#
# COMPACT_ATOMS: atom_id res chain seq x y z
N MET A 1 -3.84 24.26 9.26
CA MET A 1 -4.57 23.27 10.10
C MET A 1 -3.58 22.23 10.58
N GLU A 2 -3.57 21.89 11.88
CA GLU A 2 -2.78 20.76 12.39
C GLU A 2 -3.62 19.49 12.37
N PHE A 3 -3.09 18.41 11.79
CA PHE A 3 -3.79 17.12 11.81
C PHE A 3 -3.46 16.35 13.10
N ASN A 4 -4.46 15.67 13.66
CA ASN A 4 -4.21 14.69 14.72
C ASN A 4 -3.54 13.46 14.11
N LYS A 5 -2.25 13.26 14.47
CA LYS A 5 -1.40 12.19 13.95
C LYS A 5 -2.04 10.81 14.06
N GLN A 6 -2.60 10.46 15.22
CA GLN A 6 -3.16 9.12 15.46
C GLN A 6 -4.42 8.89 14.63
N LYS A 7 -5.38 9.83 14.69
CA LYS A 7 -6.66 9.70 13.95
C LYS A 7 -6.45 9.67 12.44
N PHE A 8 -5.57 10.55 11.93
CA PHE A 8 -5.25 10.57 10.50
C PHE A 8 -4.58 9.27 10.05
N SER A 9 -3.62 8.77 10.82
CA SER A 9 -2.88 7.56 10.45
C SER A 9 -3.76 6.31 10.50
N LEU A 10 -4.68 6.21 11.47
CA LEU A 10 -5.69 5.15 11.51
C LEU A 10 -6.62 5.21 10.30
N ALA A 11 -7.11 6.40 9.94
CA ALA A 11 -7.97 6.57 8.77
C ALA A 11 -7.25 6.22 7.46
N ALA A 12 -6.01 6.68 7.30
CA ALA A 12 -5.17 6.35 6.15
C ALA A 12 -4.92 4.84 6.05
N SER A 13 -4.60 4.20 7.18
CA SER A 13 -4.38 2.76 7.26
C SER A 13 -5.62 1.96 6.89
N GLY A 14 -6.77 2.27 7.47
CA GLY A 14 -8.03 1.62 7.14
C GLY A 14 -8.41 1.79 5.66
N THR A 15 -8.22 3.00 5.11
CA THR A 15 -8.47 3.28 3.69
C THR A 15 -7.56 2.45 2.78
N MET A 16 -6.27 2.37 3.11
CA MET A 16 -5.33 1.54 2.36
C MET A 16 -5.62 0.05 2.48
N GLY A 17 -6.16 -0.41 3.62
CA GLY A 17 -6.68 -1.77 3.77
C GLY A 17 -7.82 -2.07 2.80
N ILE A 18 -8.78 -1.16 2.67
CA ILE A 18 -9.89 -1.29 1.71
C ILE A 18 -9.36 -1.32 0.27
N ILE A 19 -8.45 -0.41 -0.07
CA ILE A 19 -7.82 -0.38 -1.40
C ILE A 19 -7.09 -1.70 -1.68
N TYR A 20 -6.38 -2.25 -0.69
CA TYR A 20 -5.70 -3.53 -0.82
C TYR A 20 -6.65 -4.68 -1.16
N LEU A 21 -7.83 -4.73 -0.56
CA LEU A 21 -8.84 -5.75 -0.91
C LEU A 21 -9.26 -5.64 -2.37
N VAL A 22 -9.46 -4.41 -2.88
CA VAL A 22 -9.74 -4.17 -4.30
C VAL A 22 -8.55 -4.63 -5.15
N CYS A 23 -7.32 -4.27 -4.78
CA CYS A 23 -6.12 -4.71 -5.49
C CYS A 23 -5.98 -6.24 -5.53
N ALA A 24 -6.31 -6.93 -4.44
CA ALA A 24 -6.25 -8.39 -4.36
C ALA A 24 -7.24 -9.05 -5.33
N ILE A 25 -8.47 -8.52 -5.44
CA ILE A 25 -9.46 -8.97 -6.41
C ILE A 25 -8.95 -8.75 -7.84
N PHE A 26 -8.43 -7.57 -8.15
CA PHE A 26 -7.87 -7.28 -9.48
C PHE A 26 -6.70 -8.18 -9.83
N SER A 27 -5.81 -8.47 -8.87
CA SER A 27 -4.65 -9.33 -9.06
C SER A 27 -5.04 -10.78 -9.33
N TYR A 28 -6.16 -11.23 -8.77
CA TYR A 28 -6.70 -12.56 -9.00
C TYR A 28 -7.23 -12.74 -10.43
N PHE A 29 -7.95 -11.73 -10.96
CA PHE A 29 -8.56 -11.82 -12.30
C PHE A 29 -7.60 -11.40 -13.44
N TRP A 30 -6.71 -10.43 -13.21
CA TRP A 30 -5.82 -9.86 -14.22
C TRP A 30 -4.36 -9.73 -13.74
N PRO A 31 -3.69 -10.83 -13.41
CA PRO A 31 -2.34 -10.80 -12.84
C PRO A 31 -1.31 -10.11 -13.76
N ASP A 32 -1.35 -10.36 -15.07
CA ASP A 32 -0.41 -9.79 -16.04
C ASP A 32 -0.53 -8.26 -16.16
N LEU A 33 -1.75 -7.74 -16.08
CA LEU A 33 -2.00 -6.30 -16.10
C LEU A 33 -1.43 -5.64 -14.83
N VAL A 34 -1.65 -6.28 -13.67
CA VAL A 34 -1.14 -5.77 -12.38
C VAL A 34 0.37 -5.72 -12.39
N ILE A 35 1.07 -6.75 -12.85
CA ILE A 35 2.54 -6.77 -12.91
C ILE A 35 3.09 -5.61 -13.75
N LYS A 36 2.48 -5.32 -14.91
CA LYS A 36 2.91 -4.22 -15.79
C LYS A 36 2.66 -2.85 -15.15
N VAL A 37 1.44 -2.60 -14.68
CA VAL A 37 1.06 -1.31 -14.09
C VAL A 37 1.85 -1.04 -12.81
N PHE A 38 2.00 -2.05 -11.95
CA PHE A 38 2.74 -1.92 -10.70
C PHE A 38 4.23 -1.69 -10.96
N GLY A 39 4.81 -2.34 -11.99
CA GLY A 39 6.19 -2.10 -12.41
C GLY A 39 6.48 -0.64 -12.74
N TYR A 40 5.57 0.03 -13.45
CA TYR A 40 5.71 1.47 -13.71
C TYR A 40 5.62 2.30 -12.43
N LEU A 41 4.72 1.95 -11.51
CA LEU A 41 4.47 2.70 -10.29
C LEU A 41 5.65 2.64 -9.30
N VAL A 42 6.27 1.47 -9.15
CA VAL A 42 7.38 1.27 -8.20
C VAL A 42 8.76 1.33 -8.86
N HIS A 43 8.84 1.78 -10.11
CA HIS A 43 10.08 1.80 -10.91
C HIS A 43 10.78 0.44 -11.00
N ALA A 44 10.02 -0.66 -10.88
CA ALA A 44 10.57 -2.01 -10.98
C ALA A 44 10.48 -2.50 -12.42
N VAL A 45 11.64 -2.75 -13.03
CA VAL A 45 11.78 -3.32 -14.37
C VAL A 45 11.90 -4.84 -14.30
N ASN A 46 11.43 -5.54 -15.33
CA ASN A 46 11.54 -7.01 -15.49
C ASN A 46 10.84 -7.87 -14.42
N LEU A 47 9.79 -7.38 -13.75
CA LEU A 47 9.02 -8.17 -12.77
C LEU A 47 8.48 -9.49 -13.33
N GLU A 48 8.13 -9.53 -14.62
CA GLU A 48 7.66 -10.74 -15.32
C GLU A 48 8.65 -11.90 -15.21
N LYS A 49 9.97 -11.64 -15.15
CA LYS A 49 11.01 -12.68 -15.00
C LYS A 49 11.08 -13.29 -13.60
N PHE A 50 10.63 -12.56 -12.57
CA PHE A 50 10.76 -12.97 -11.17
C PHE A 50 9.44 -13.45 -10.56
N VAL A 51 8.31 -13.02 -11.14
CA VAL A 51 6.98 -13.22 -10.56
C VAL A 51 6.01 -13.86 -11.57
N GLY A 52 6.45 -14.13 -12.80
CA GLY A 52 5.66 -14.80 -13.83
C GLY A 52 5.20 -16.17 -13.37
N GLY A 53 3.90 -16.30 -13.09
CA GLY A 53 3.27 -17.54 -12.60
C GLY A 53 3.09 -17.62 -11.07
N ALA A 54 3.50 -16.60 -10.30
CA ALA A 54 3.20 -16.57 -8.87
C ALA A 54 1.70 -16.34 -8.65
N GLN A 55 1.03 -17.31 -8.04
CA GLN A 55 -0.38 -17.20 -7.69
C GLN A 55 -0.54 -16.60 -6.29
N MET A 56 -1.63 -15.85 -6.10
CA MET A 56 -1.98 -15.30 -4.79
C MET A 56 -2.35 -16.44 -3.84
N THR A 57 -1.52 -16.65 -2.82
CA THR A 57 -1.82 -17.60 -1.74
C THR A 57 -2.59 -16.90 -0.62
N PHE A 58 -3.40 -17.65 0.12
CA PHE A 58 -4.12 -17.11 1.29
C PHE A 58 -3.16 -16.50 2.32
N THR A 59 -2.04 -17.18 2.59
CA THR A 59 -1.00 -16.68 3.49
C THR A 59 -0.37 -15.39 2.97
N GLY A 60 -0.05 -15.31 1.68
CA GLY A 60 0.50 -14.11 1.05
C GLY A 60 -0.47 -12.94 1.11
N PHE A 61 -1.77 -13.19 0.94
CA PHE A 61 -2.82 -12.18 1.09
C PHE A 61 -2.90 -11.62 2.51
N ILE A 62 -2.90 -12.48 3.54
CA ILE A 62 -2.97 -12.03 4.94
C ILE A 62 -1.71 -11.25 5.33
N ILE A 63 -0.53 -11.73 4.94
CA ILE A 63 0.73 -11.02 5.19
C ILE A 63 0.72 -9.65 4.51
N GLY A 64 0.31 -9.59 3.23
CA GLY A 64 0.21 -8.34 2.49
C GLY A 64 -0.79 -7.36 3.11
N LEU A 65 -1.93 -7.83 3.60
CA LEU A 65 -2.92 -7.01 4.29
C LEU A 65 -2.36 -6.43 5.60
N ILE A 66 -1.69 -7.23 6.42
CA ILE A 66 -1.06 -6.72 7.65
C ILE A 66 0.01 -5.70 7.29
N GLN A 67 0.82 -6.00 6.27
CA GLN A 67 1.91 -5.13 5.83
C GLN A 67 1.39 -3.77 5.36
N ILE A 68 0.35 -3.74 4.51
CA ILE A 68 -0.19 -2.47 4.02
C ILE A 68 -0.82 -1.65 5.15
N LEU A 69 -1.51 -2.28 6.10
CA LEU A 69 -2.09 -1.60 7.26
C LEU A 69 -1.00 -0.95 8.13
N VAL A 70 0.05 -1.71 8.47
CA VAL A 70 1.15 -1.23 9.32
C VAL A 70 1.96 -0.15 8.60
N TYR A 71 2.32 -0.36 7.33
CA TYR A 71 3.18 0.58 6.62
C TYR A 71 2.47 1.89 6.34
N SER A 72 1.23 1.86 5.85
CA SER A 72 0.46 3.08 5.62
C SER A 72 0.23 3.88 6.90
N TYR A 73 0.02 3.20 8.03
CA TYR A 73 -0.04 3.86 9.34
C TYR A 73 1.26 4.59 9.67
N ILE A 74 2.41 3.91 9.57
CA ILE A 74 3.72 4.48 9.90
C ILE A 74 4.05 5.64 8.95
N PHE A 75 3.90 5.43 7.63
CA PHE A 75 4.19 6.45 6.62
C PHE A 75 3.32 7.69 6.79
N SER A 76 2.01 7.52 7.00
CA SER A 76 1.10 8.65 7.21
C SER A 76 1.38 9.37 8.53
N TRP A 77 1.78 8.66 9.58
CA TRP A 77 2.19 9.27 10.85
C TRP A 77 3.44 10.15 10.70
N ILE A 78 4.44 9.65 9.96
CA ILE A 78 5.66 10.41 9.63
C ILE A 78 5.29 11.63 8.79
N PHE A 79 4.47 11.45 7.76
CA PHE A 79 4.04 12.54 6.88
C PHE A 79 3.31 13.65 7.65
N VAL A 80 2.34 13.29 8.50
CA VAL A 80 1.63 14.29 9.32
C VAL A 80 2.57 14.96 10.31
N SER A 81 3.52 14.23 10.88
CA SER A 81 4.53 14.81 11.77
C SER A 81 5.35 15.88 11.06
N LEU A 82 5.80 15.58 9.84
CA LEU A 82 6.55 16.52 9.01
C LEU A 82 5.69 17.72 8.59
N TYR A 83 4.44 17.47 8.15
CA TYR A 83 3.50 18.52 7.76
C TYR A 83 3.20 19.49 8.91
N ASN A 84 2.86 18.97 10.10
CA ASN A 84 2.60 19.80 11.26
C ASN A 84 3.85 20.56 11.72
N TRP A 85 5.06 19.97 11.57
CA TRP A 85 6.31 20.65 11.87
C TRP A 85 6.58 21.81 10.90
N LEU A 86 6.37 21.60 9.59
CA LEU A 86 6.53 22.64 8.57
C LEU A 86 5.54 23.80 8.76
N LEU A 87 4.31 23.53 9.21
CA LEU A 87 3.32 24.58 9.49
C LEU A 87 3.61 25.42 10.74
N LYS A 88 4.41 24.91 11.67
CA LYS A 88 4.81 25.63 12.89
C LYS A 88 6.02 26.54 12.66
N ARG A 89 6.66 26.45 11.50
CA ARG A 89 7.78 27.29 11.09
C ARG A 89 7.28 28.50 10.32
#